data_AF-A0A8T3WWC7-F1
#
_entry.id   AF-A0A8T3WWC7-F1
#
_cell.length_a   1.000
_cell.length_b   1.000
_cell.length_c   1.000
_cell.angle_alpha   90.00
_cell.angle_beta   90.00
_cell.angle_gamma   90.00
#
_symmetry.space_group_name_H-M   'P 1'
#
loop_
_entity.id
_entity.type
_entity.pdbx_description
1 polymer ?
#
loop_
_entity_poly.entity_id
_entity_poly.type
_entity_poly.pdbx_seq_one_letter_code
_entity_poly.pdbx_strand_id
1 'polypeptide(L)'
;MAFFFPAKKEDKLSHFQFFLRHAFHNVHKDMRTLFTYLHHLFQKDKMMDKQIEVLEEKYAAGEASFAALQEKNIILQKLIIELANTFKNLPKTREEIHQLIKESSPHEELRQHIGKVAAEIEDLKRHHSDLLRSHLDLQHKHIQQPVVLDAKLGQIPLSGELEKLSTKIKVLEEKQVSGKEKFLKRIAKNSKGYIKNLLLSYIKKYGSISGFQLKEIVVVEQGICSKSTFYRLLEELEEDADIGVMKKGKEKHYVAKIVAETRPRQKKRK
;
A
#
# COMPACT_ATOMS: atom_id res chain seq x y z
N MET A 1 78.08 47.86 -71.76
CA MET A 1 76.89 48.36 -71.03
C MET A 1 76.14 47.15 -70.47
N ALA A 2 76.26 46.90 -69.17
CA ALA A 2 75.55 45.81 -68.51
C ALA A 2 74.27 46.37 -67.88
N PHE A 3 73.10 45.92 -68.36
CA PHE A 3 71.81 46.27 -67.80
C PHE A 3 71.60 45.50 -66.49
N PHE A 4 71.70 46.21 -65.36
CA PHE A 4 71.26 45.73 -64.06
C PHE A 4 69.73 45.67 -64.03
N PHE A 5 69.16 44.48 -64.14
CA PHE A 5 67.75 44.26 -63.81
C PHE A 5 67.60 44.07 -62.29
N PRO A 6 66.71 44.83 -61.60
CA PRO A 6 66.57 44.74 -60.16
C PRO A 6 65.79 43.47 -59.75
N ALA A 7 66.48 42.50 -59.16
CA ALA A 7 65.97 41.19 -58.72
C ALA A 7 65.05 41.20 -57.47
N LYS A 8 64.38 42.31 -57.14
CA LYS A 8 63.63 42.46 -55.87
C LYS A 8 62.13 42.13 -55.93
N LYS A 9 61.64 41.50 -57.00
CA LYS A 9 60.20 41.20 -57.16
C LYS A 9 59.78 39.79 -56.73
N GLU A 10 60.70 38.84 -56.60
CA GLU A 10 60.35 37.43 -56.32
C GLU A 10 59.92 37.16 -54.87
N ASP A 11 60.45 37.89 -53.88
CA ASP A 11 60.12 37.67 -52.47
C ASP A 11 58.64 37.91 -52.12
N LYS A 12 57.99 38.87 -52.79
CA LYS A 12 56.59 39.20 -52.52
C LYS A 12 55.65 38.07 -52.95
N LEU A 13 55.98 37.38 -54.04
CA LEU A 13 55.16 36.28 -54.56
C LEU A 13 55.24 35.06 -53.63
N SER A 14 56.45 34.69 -53.20
CA SER A 14 56.64 33.58 -52.25
C SER A 14 55.97 33.86 -50.91
N HIS A 15 56.06 35.09 -50.41
CA HIS A 15 55.39 35.48 -49.17
C HIS A 15 53.86 35.40 -49.28
N PHE A 16 53.30 35.86 -50.41
CA PHE A 16 51.86 35.75 -50.67
C PHE A 16 51.41 34.29 -50.78
N GLN A 17 52.15 33.44 -51.51
CA GLN A 17 51.86 32.01 -51.60
C GLN A 17 51.91 31.32 -50.23
N PHE A 18 52.88 31.69 -49.38
CA PHE A 18 52.96 31.20 -48.01
C PHE A 18 51.71 31.56 -47.20
N PHE A 19 51.26 32.82 -47.25
CA PHE A 19 50.03 33.25 -46.58
C PHE A 19 48.80 32.50 -47.06
N LEU A 20 48.64 32.34 -48.37
CA LEU A 20 47.53 31.57 -48.93
C LEU A 20 47.56 30.13 -48.44
N ARG A 21 48.71 29.47 -48.49
CA ARG A 21 48.85 28.08 -48.02
C ARG A 21 48.52 27.96 -46.53
N HIS A 22 48.96 28.91 -45.72
CA HIS A 22 48.65 28.95 -44.29
C HIS A 22 47.15 29.19 -44.03
N ALA A 23 46.53 30.12 -44.76
CA ALA A 23 45.10 30.40 -44.66
C ALA A 23 44.26 29.16 -45.04
N PHE A 24 44.56 28.52 -46.17
CA PHE A 24 43.88 27.29 -46.59
C PHE A 24 44.12 26.13 -45.62
N HIS A 25 45.33 26.02 -45.06
CA HIS A 25 45.62 25.01 -44.04
C HIS A 25 44.74 25.21 -42.79
N ASN A 26 44.57 26.44 -42.33
CA ASN A 26 43.72 26.75 -41.19
C ASN A 26 42.24 26.46 -41.49
N VAL A 27 41.73 26.89 -42.64
CA VAL A 27 40.36 26.56 -43.08
C VAL A 27 40.15 25.05 -43.15
N HIS A 28 41.12 24.31 -43.68
CA HIS A 28 41.06 22.85 -43.73
C HIS A 28 41.06 22.22 -42.33
N LYS A 29 41.86 22.76 -41.40
CA LYS A 29 41.89 22.30 -40.00
C LYS A 29 40.55 22.54 -39.34
N ASP A 30 40.00 23.74 -39.47
CA ASP A 30 38.71 24.12 -38.91
C ASP A 30 37.58 23.27 -39.50
N MET A 31 37.61 23.01 -40.81
CA MET A 31 36.67 22.12 -41.49
C MET A 31 36.70 20.71 -40.90
N ARG A 32 37.88 20.13 -40.64
CA ARG A 32 38.01 18.83 -39.97
C ARG A 32 37.41 18.86 -38.56
N THR A 33 37.72 19.90 -37.78
CA THR A 33 37.19 20.07 -36.44
C THR A 33 35.66 20.17 -36.46
N LEU A 34 35.09 20.94 -37.40
CA LEU A 34 33.64 21.03 -37.59
C LEU A 34 33.01 19.68 -37.94
N PHE A 35 33.63 18.87 -38.81
CA PHE A 35 33.14 17.52 -39.10
C PHE A 35 33.19 16.59 -37.89
N THR A 36 34.25 16.67 -37.08
CA THR A 36 34.33 15.90 -35.83
C THR A 36 33.22 16.30 -34.86
N TYR A 37 32.95 17.60 -34.69
CA TYR A 37 31.85 18.08 -33.87
C TYR A 37 30.49 17.66 -34.42
N LEU A 38 30.29 17.76 -35.73
CA LEU A 38 29.05 17.33 -36.39
C LEU A 38 28.80 15.83 -36.16
N HIS A 39 29.83 15.01 -36.31
CA HIS A 39 29.73 13.57 -36.03
C HIS A 39 29.39 13.30 -34.57
N HIS A 40 30.06 13.97 -33.63
CA HIS A 40 29.77 13.85 -32.20
C HIS A 40 28.32 14.26 -31.87
N LEU A 41 27.84 15.37 -32.42
CA LEU A 41 26.46 15.81 -32.23
C LEU A 41 25.46 14.80 -32.79
N PHE A 42 25.72 14.25 -33.98
CA PHE A 42 24.87 13.21 -34.57
C PHE A 42 24.82 11.93 -33.71
N GLN A 43 25.95 11.49 -33.16
CA GLN A 43 25.97 10.33 -32.26
C GLN A 43 25.20 10.62 -30.97
N LYS A 44 25.35 11.83 -30.42
CA LYS A 44 24.62 12.24 -29.21
C LYS A 44 23.12 12.28 -29.45
N ASP A 45 22.68 12.81 -30.59
CA ASP A 45 21.28 12.83 -31.02
C ASP A 45 20.69 11.41 -31.05
N LYS A 46 21.38 10.49 -31.72
CA LYS A 46 21.01 9.08 -31.76
C LYS A 46 20.94 8.41 -30.39
N MET A 47 21.78 8.80 -29.42
CA MET A 47 21.67 8.30 -28.05
C MET A 47 20.47 8.87 -27.31
N MET A 48 20.15 10.15 -27.52
CA MET A 48 18.98 10.79 -26.92
C MET A 48 17.69 10.16 -27.45
N ASP A 49 17.61 9.86 -28.75
CA ASP A 49 16.46 9.16 -29.34
C ASP A 49 16.20 7.81 -28.66
N LYS A 50 17.25 7.02 -28.42
CA LYS A 50 17.13 5.74 -27.69
C LYS A 50 16.69 5.94 -26.24
N GLN A 51 17.12 7.02 -25.59
CA GLN A 51 16.68 7.32 -24.23
C GLN A 51 15.21 7.71 -24.20
N ILE A 52 14.74 8.47 -25.21
CA ILE A 52 13.34 8.83 -25.38
C ILE A 52 12.50 7.57 -25.58
N GLU A 53 12.90 6.67 -26.49
CA GLU A 53 12.22 5.40 -26.75
C GLU A 53 12.04 4.56 -25.46
N VAL A 54 13.11 4.43 -24.65
CA VAL A 54 13.04 3.71 -23.37
C VAL A 54 12.12 4.41 -22.35
N LEU A 55 12.06 5.74 -22.36
CA LEU A 55 11.16 6.48 -21.48
C LEU A 55 9.69 6.35 -21.93
N GLU A 56 9.43 6.36 -23.23
CA GLU A 56 8.11 6.12 -23.79
C GLU A 56 7.59 4.72 -23.45
N GLU A 57 8.44 3.69 -23.57
CA GLU A 57 8.09 2.32 -23.17
C GLU A 57 7.75 2.23 -21.67
N LYS A 58 8.55 2.86 -20.81
CA LYS A 58 8.28 2.91 -19.36
C LYS A 58 7.00 3.66 -19.04
N TYR A 59 6.72 4.75 -19.75
CA TYR A 59 5.50 5.51 -19.58
C TYR A 59 4.28 4.68 -19.98
N ALA A 60 4.31 4.02 -21.13
CA ALA A 60 3.25 3.13 -21.60
C ALA A 60 2.99 1.96 -20.64
N ALA A 61 4.06 1.34 -20.10
CA ALA A 61 3.92 0.30 -19.08
C ALA A 61 3.31 0.84 -17.77
N GLY A 62 3.68 2.06 -17.37
CA GLY A 62 3.09 2.75 -16.23
C GLY A 62 1.60 3.04 -16.41
N GLU A 63 1.21 3.51 -17.59
CA GLU A 63 -0.17 3.80 -17.96
C GLU A 63 -1.04 2.53 -17.95
N ALA A 64 -0.54 1.43 -18.51
CA ALA A 64 -1.22 0.12 -18.45
C ALA A 64 -1.39 -0.38 -17.01
N SER A 65 -0.36 -0.22 -16.16
CA SER A 65 -0.44 -0.60 -14.75
C SER A 65 -1.47 0.25 -13.98
N PHE A 66 -1.53 1.55 -14.26
CA PHE A 66 -2.51 2.45 -13.67
C PHE A 66 -3.95 2.10 -14.08
N ALA A 67 -4.18 1.81 -15.36
CA ALA A 67 -5.48 1.37 -15.87
C ALA A 67 -5.96 0.08 -15.16
N ALA A 68 -5.08 -0.92 -14.99
CA ALA A 68 -5.39 -2.14 -14.26
C ALA A 68 -5.72 -1.90 -12.77
N LEU A 69 -5.06 -0.94 -12.13
CA LEU A 69 -5.40 -0.54 -10.74
C LEU A 69 -6.75 0.17 -10.67
N GLN A 70 -7.06 1.02 -11.65
CA GLN A 70 -8.33 1.72 -11.73
C GLN A 70 -9.49 0.73 -11.90
N GLU A 71 -9.33 -0.28 -12.74
CA GLU A 71 -10.30 -1.37 -12.91
C GLU A 71 -10.55 -2.13 -11.60
N LYS A 72 -9.49 -2.52 -10.89
CA LYS A 72 -9.60 -3.16 -9.56
C LYS A 72 -10.33 -2.27 -8.56
N ASN A 73 -10.08 -0.97 -8.57
CA ASN A 73 -10.76 -0.02 -7.69
C ASN A 73 -12.27 0.01 -7.98
N ILE A 74 -12.67 0.04 -9.26
CA ILE A 74 -14.08 -0.03 -9.67
C ILE A 74 -14.72 -1.33 -9.17
N ILE A 75 -14.05 -2.48 -9.30
CA ILE A 75 -14.56 -3.77 -8.79
C ILE A 75 -14.75 -3.74 -7.28
N LEU A 76 -13.77 -3.23 -6.53
CA LEU A 76 -13.86 -3.11 -5.07
C LEU A 76 -15.02 -2.20 -4.64
N GLN A 77 -15.23 -1.08 -5.34
CA GLN A 77 -16.36 -0.20 -5.07
C GLN A 77 -17.71 -0.90 -5.29
N LYS A 78 -17.84 -1.71 -6.35
CA LYS A 78 -19.05 -2.52 -6.58
C LYS A 78 -19.31 -3.50 -5.43
N LEU A 79 -18.27 -4.23 -4.98
CA LEU A 79 -18.38 -5.16 -3.87
C LEU A 79 -18.76 -4.47 -2.54
N ILE A 80 -18.22 -3.29 -2.28
CA ILE A 80 -18.58 -2.47 -1.11
C ILE A 80 -20.07 -2.10 -1.16
N ILE A 81 -20.59 -1.72 -2.33
CA ILE A 81 -22.01 -1.39 -2.52
C ILE A 81 -22.89 -2.63 -2.31
N GLU A 82 -22.50 -3.78 -2.86
CA GLU A 82 -23.21 -5.05 -2.67
C GLU A 82 -23.26 -5.45 -1.19
N LEU A 83 -22.12 -5.41 -0.48
CA LEU A 83 -22.07 -5.66 0.96
C LEU A 83 -22.91 -4.64 1.74
N ALA A 84 -22.85 -3.35 1.41
CA ALA A 84 -23.68 -2.35 2.06
C ALA A 84 -25.17 -2.63 1.88
N ASN A 85 -25.58 -3.17 0.73
CA ASN A 85 -26.96 -3.56 0.48
C ASN A 85 -27.35 -4.82 1.24
N THR A 86 -26.46 -5.82 1.38
CA THR A 86 -26.74 -6.98 2.25
C THR A 86 -26.87 -6.55 3.71
N PHE A 87 -26.01 -5.66 4.20
CA PHE A 87 -26.09 -5.08 5.55
C PHE A 87 -27.37 -4.27 5.79
N LYS A 88 -27.90 -3.58 4.77
CA LYS A 88 -29.19 -2.88 4.89
C LYS A 88 -30.36 -3.84 5.11
N ASN A 89 -30.28 -5.04 4.55
CA ASN A 89 -31.31 -6.07 4.63
C ASN A 89 -31.16 -7.00 5.84
N LEU A 90 -30.10 -6.85 6.64
CA LEU A 90 -29.95 -7.61 7.87
C LEU A 90 -31.00 -7.16 8.90
N PRO A 91 -31.60 -8.11 9.65
CA PRO A 91 -32.56 -7.78 10.70
C PRO A 91 -31.89 -6.90 11.75
N LYS A 92 -32.48 -5.73 11.99
CA LYS A 92 -31.90 -4.73 12.92
C LYS A 92 -32.48 -4.86 14.32
N THR A 93 -33.68 -5.41 14.41
CA THR A 93 -34.39 -5.58 15.68
C THR A 93 -34.23 -7.00 16.19
N ARG A 94 -34.26 -7.14 17.52
CA ARG A 94 -34.19 -8.45 18.17
C ARG A 94 -35.38 -9.32 17.79
N GLU A 95 -36.54 -8.69 17.59
CA GLU A 95 -37.78 -9.33 17.18
C GLU A 95 -37.65 -9.93 15.77
N GLU A 96 -37.10 -9.18 14.80
CA GLU A 96 -36.83 -9.69 13.45
C GLU A 96 -35.85 -10.88 13.48
N ILE A 97 -34.82 -10.83 14.33
CA ILE A 97 -33.87 -11.94 14.51
C ILE A 97 -34.60 -13.17 15.07
N HIS A 98 -35.45 -13.01 16.09
CA HIS A 98 -36.23 -14.11 16.65
C HIS A 98 -37.21 -14.70 15.65
N GLN A 99 -37.83 -13.86 14.81
CA GLN A 99 -38.73 -14.30 13.76
C GLN A 99 -37.98 -15.09 12.69
N LEU A 100 -36.82 -14.61 12.24
CA LEU A 100 -35.93 -15.35 11.33
C LEU A 100 -35.48 -16.68 11.91
N ILE A 101 -35.10 -16.76 13.19
CA ILE A 101 -34.71 -18.02 13.86
C ILE A 101 -35.89 -18.99 13.92
N LYS A 102 -37.11 -18.48 14.14
CA LYS A 102 -38.32 -19.28 14.20
C LYS A 102 -38.71 -19.82 12.82
N GLU A 103 -38.57 -19.01 11.78
CA GLU A 103 -38.81 -19.38 10.37
C GLU A 103 -37.71 -20.27 9.80
N SER A 104 -36.46 -20.06 10.21
CA SER A 104 -35.27 -20.80 9.75
C SER A 104 -34.93 -22.00 10.64
N SER A 105 -35.83 -22.43 11.53
CA SER A 105 -35.65 -23.65 12.33
C SER A 105 -36.37 -24.84 11.67
N PRO A 106 -35.75 -25.55 10.71
CA PRO A 106 -36.22 -26.86 10.26
C PRO A 106 -36.14 -27.93 11.38
N HIS A 107 -35.61 -27.55 12.54
CA HIS A 107 -35.50 -28.41 13.70
C HIS A 107 -36.79 -28.59 14.48
N GLU A 108 -37.90 -27.94 14.15
CA GLU A 108 -39.18 -28.25 14.81
C GLU A 108 -39.61 -29.70 14.47
N GLU A 109 -39.51 -30.09 13.20
CA GLU A 109 -39.80 -31.46 12.75
C GLU A 109 -38.77 -32.46 13.31
N LEU A 110 -37.49 -32.10 13.32
CA LEU A 110 -36.44 -32.95 13.90
C LEU A 110 -36.63 -33.10 15.42
N ARG A 111 -37.03 -32.03 16.13
CA ARG A 111 -37.35 -32.06 17.57
C ARG A 111 -38.58 -32.91 17.83
N GLN A 112 -39.61 -32.81 17.01
CA GLN A 112 -40.77 -33.70 17.10
C GLN A 112 -40.37 -35.16 16.87
N HIS A 113 -39.50 -35.43 15.90
CA HIS A 113 -39.04 -36.80 15.64
C HIS A 113 -38.17 -37.34 16.78
N ILE A 114 -37.23 -36.55 17.30
CA ILE A 114 -36.44 -36.89 18.50
C ILE A 114 -37.37 -37.14 19.69
N GLY A 115 -38.42 -36.33 19.86
CA GLY A 115 -39.43 -36.53 20.90
C GLY A 115 -40.19 -37.85 20.77
N LYS A 116 -40.60 -38.23 19.54
CA LYS A 116 -41.25 -39.53 19.27
C LYS A 116 -40.31 -40.70 19.56
N VAL A 117 -39.07 -40.64 19.07
CA VAL A 117 -38.04 -41.67 19.32
C VAL A 117 -37.75 -41.79 20.82
N ALA A 118 -37.68 -40.68 21.55
CA ALA A 118 -37.48 -40.71 23.00
C ALA A 118 -38.65 -41.39 23.73
N ALA A 119 -39.89 -41.11 23.33
CA ALA A 119 -41.08 -41.75 23.89
C ALA A 119 -41.11 -43.27 23.60
N GLU A 120 -40.81 -43.67 22.37
CA GLU A 120 -40.71 -45.09 21.99
C GLU A 120 -39.65 -45.83 22.80
N ILE A 121 -38.47 -45.22 23.02
CA ILE A 121 -37.42 -45.78 23.88
C ILE A 121 -37.94 -45.98 25.31
N GLU A 122 -38.73 -45.05 25.83
CA GLU A 122 -39.25 -45.12 27.19
C GLU A 122 -40.33 -46.19 27.35
N ASP A 123 -41.21 -46.36 26.36
CA ASP A 123 -42.17 -47.47 26.31
C ASP A 123 -41.46 -48.83 26.17
N LEU A 124 -40.41 -48.91 25.35
CA LEU A 124 -39.60 -50.12 25.23
C LEU A 124 -38.92 -50.49 26.55
N LYS A 125 -38.41 -49.49 27.29
CA LYS A 125 -37.85 -49.69 28.63
C LYS A 125 -38.88 -50.19 29.63
N ARG A 126 -40.12 -49.70 29.58
CA ARG A 126 -41.22 -50.18 30.43
C ARG A 126 -41.56 -51.63 30.11
N HIS A 127 -41.76 -51.95 28.83
CA HIS A 127 -41.99 -53.33 28.40
C HIS A 127 -40.85 -54.26 28.79
N HIS A 128 -39.59 -53.83 28.60
CA HIS A 128 -38.45 -54.63 29.03
C HIS A 128 -38.44 -54.87 30.55
N SER A 129 -38.80 -53.85 31.34
CA SER A 129 -38.91 -53.99 32.80
C SER A 129 -40.03 -54.95 33.22
N ASP A 130 -41.17 -54.92 32.54
CA ASP A 130 -42.28 -55.86 32.78
C ASP A 130 -41.94 -57.29 32.35
N LEU A 131 -41.19 -57.44 31.26
CA LEU A 131 -40.72 -58.72 30.76
C LEU A 131 -39.63 -59.29 31.68
N LEU A 132 -38.74 -58.45 32.22
CA LEU A 132 -37.79 -58.86 33.27
C LEU A 132 -38.52 -59.27 34.55
N ARG A 133 -39.60 -58.58 34.94
CA ARG A 133 -40.44 -58.99 36.08
C ARG A 133 -41.08 -60.36 35.84
N SER A 134 -41.67 -60.60 34.67
CA SER A 134 -42.26 -61.90 34.34
C SER A 134 -41.20 -63.01 34.18
N HIS A 135 -40.00 -62.67 33.73
CA HIS A 135 -38.89 -63.61 33.66
C HIS A 135 -38.29 -63.94 35.03
N LEU A 136 -38.25 -62.97 35.97
CA LEU A 136 -37.86 -63.20 37.37
C LEU A 136 -38.85 -64.11 38.13
N ASP A 137 -40.14 -64.03 37.79
CA ASP A 137 -41.15 -64.98 38.30
C ASP A 137 -40.96 -66.39 37.74
N LEU A 138 -40.37 -66.54 36.54
CA LEU A 138 -40.07 -67.83 35.91
C LEU A 138 -38.67 -68.38 36.24
N GLN A 139 -37.72 -67.53 36.66
CA GLN A 139 -36.32 -67.89 36.94
C GLN A 139 -35.98 -68.09 38.43
N HIS A 140 -36.96 -68.29 39.32
CA HIS A 140 -36.69 -68.85 40.66
C HIS A 140 -36.19 -70.30 40.66
N LYS A 141 -35.89 -70.88 39.49
CA LYS A 141 -34.95 -71.98 39.34
C LYS A 141 -33.96 -71.63 38.24
N HIS A 142 -32.68 -71.73 38.60
CA HIS A 142 -31.49 -71.73 37.74
C HIS A 142 -30.65 -70.44 37.62
N ILE A 143 -29.65 -70.41 38.51
CA ILE A 143 -28.21 -70.19 38.24
C ILE A 143 -27.70 -68.79 37.82
N GLN A 144 -26.81 -68.34 38.70
CA GLN A 144 -25.74 -67.35 38.61
C GLN A 144 -24.93 -67.36 37.28
N GLN A 145 -24.66 -66.19 36.72
CA GLN A 145 -23.29 -65.74 36.38
C GLN A 145 -23.26 -64.27 35.88
N PRO A 146 -22.19 -63.50 36.17
CA PRO A 146 -22.02 -62.13 35.71
C PRO A 146 -21.16 -62.05 34.44
N VAL A 147 -21.52 -61.18 33.49
CA VAL A 147 -20.67 -60.85 32.33
C VAL A 147 -20.41 -59.34 32.30
N VAL A 148 -19.11 -59.04 32.24
CA VAL A 148 -18.45 -57.73 32.24
C VAL A 148 -18.56 -57.10 30.84
N LEU A 149 -18.90 -55.80 30.76
CA LEU A 149 -18.87 -55.01 29.52
C LEU A 149 -17.72 -54.00 29.58
N ASP A 150 -16.71 -54.25 28.76
CA ASP A 150 -15.55 -53.40 28.53
C ASP A 150 -15.93 -52.10 27.78
N ALA A 151 -15.62 -50.95 28.39
CA ALA A 151 -15.72 -49.65 27.76
C ALA A 151 -14.34 -49.22 27.20
N LYS A 152 -14.13 -49.37 25.89
CA LYS A 152 -13.04 -48.72 25.15
C LYS A 152 -13.55 -47.45 24.46
N LEU A 153 -13.42 -46.32 25.15
CA LEU A 153 -13.53 -44.98 24.55
C LEU A 153 -12.16 -44.57 24.00
N GLY A 154 -12.04 -44.56 22.67
CA GLY A 154 -10.84 -44.17 21.94
C GLY A 154 -10.54 -42.68 22.05
N GLN A 155 -9.32 -42.35 22.45
CA GLN A 155 -8.76 -41.01 22.38
C GLN A 155 -8.35 -40.71 20.94
N ILE A 156 -8.90 -39.65 20.35
CA ILE A 156 -8.52 -39.15 19.02
C ILE A 156 -7.38 -38.13 19.21
N PRO A 157 -6.21 -38.30 18.56
CA PRO A 157 -5.07 -37.41 18.72
C PRO A 157 -5.19 -36.20 17.78
N LEU A 158 -5.93 -35.16 18.18
CA LEU A 158 -6.07 -33.90 17.43
C LEU A 158 -4.99 -32.82 17.76
N SER A 159 -4.04 -33.08 18.66
CA SER A 159 -3.12 -32.03 19.12
C SER A 159 -1.97 -31.70 18.15
N GLY A 160 -1.54 -32.65 17.32
CA GLY A 160 -0.33 -32.48 16.51
C GLY A 160 -0.48 -31.58 15.27
N GLU A 161 -1.68 -31.43 14.71
CA GLU A 161 -1.92 -30.58 13.54
C GLU A 161 -2.13 -29.11 13.91
N LEU A 162 -2.69 -28.85 15.09
CA LEU A 162 -2.94 -27.49 15.60
C LEU A 162 -1.64 -26.71 15.83
N GLU A 163 -0.60 -27.41 16.31
CA GLU A 163 0.70 -26.82 16.60
C GLU A 163 1.50 -26.49 15.32
N LYS A 164 1.34 -27.30 14.28
CA LYS A 164 1.92 -27.05 12.94
C LYS A 164 1.26 -25.88 12.22
N LEU A 165 -0.04 -25.64 12.43
CA LEU A 165 -0.76 -24.48 11.89
C LEU A 165 -0.38 -23.19 12.61
N SER A 166 -0.24 -23.23 13.94
CA SER A 166 0.17 -22.07 14.74
C SER A 166 1.57 -21.53 14.36
N THR A 167 2.53 -22.44 14.14
CA THR A 167 3.89 -22.08 13.73
C THR A 167 3.95 -21.49 12.31
N LYS A 168 3.15 -21.99 11.37
CA LYS A 168 3.04 -21.40 10.02
C LYS A 168 2.46 -19.99 10.04
N ILE A 169 1.48 -19.71 10.91
CA ILE A 169 0.89 -18.37 11.04
C ILE A 169 1.93 -17.36 11.54
N LYS A 170 2.71 -17.69 12.58
CA LYS A 170 3.77 -16.81 13.10
C LYS A 170 4.83 -16.46 12.05
N VAL A 171 5.30 -17.43 11.28
CA VAL A 171 6.32 -17.20 10.23
C VAL A 171 5.78 -16.33 9.09
N LEU A 172 4.49 -16.42 8.77
CA LEU A 172 3.86 -15.60 7.75
C LEU A 172 3.62 -14.16 8.22
N GLU A 173 3.28 -13.96 9.50
CA GLU A 173 3.13 -12.62 10.09
C GLU A 173 4.47 -11.85 10.09
N GLU A 174 5.56 -12.48 10.51
CA GLU A 174 6.90 -11.84 10.53
C GLU A 174 7.40 -11.45 9.13
N LYS A 175 7.13 -12.28 8.11
CA LYS A 175 7.49 -11.97 6.71
C LYS A 175 6.65 -10.83 6.13
N GLN A 176 5.39 -10.68 6.53
CA GLN A 176 4.50 -9.66 5.98
C GLN A 176 4.81 -8.25 6.52
N VAL A 177 5.25 -8.14 7.78
CA VAL A 177 5.61 -6.85 8.40
C VAL A 177 6.86 -6.26 7.73
N SER A 178 7.89 -7.07 7.46
CA SER A 178 9.14 -6.63 6.81
C SER A 178 8.95 -6.09 5.38
N GLY A 179 8.01 -6.64 4.62
CA GLY A 179 7.71 -6.19 3.25
C GLY A 179 6.97 -4.85 3.20
N LYS A 180 5.92 -4.70 4.04
CA LYS A 180 5.13 -3.47 4.11
C LYS A 180 5.97 -2.28 4.60
N GLU A 181 6.86 -2.51 5.57
CA GLU A 181 7.72 -1.46 6.12
C GLU A 181 8.75 -0.96 5.09
N LYS A 182 9.33 -1.85 4.28
CA LYS A 182 10.26 -1.48 3.20
C LYS A 182 9.56 -0.74 2.05
N PHE A 183 8.31 -1.09 1.76
CA PHE A 183 7.51 -0.43 0.73
C PHE A 183 7.03 0.96 1.19
N LEU A 184 6.54 1.08 2.43
CA LEU A 184 6.20 2.37 3.05
C LEU A 184 7.42 3.28 3.15
N LYS A 185 8.59 2.76 3.52
CA LYS A 185 9.85 3.52 3.51
C LYS A 185 10.26 4.00 2.10
N ARG A 186 9.92 3.28 1.02
CA ARG A 186 10.20 3.75 -0.36
C ARG A 186 9.20 4.79 -0.87
N ILE A 187 7.92 4.64 -0.55
CA ILE A 187 6.87 5.59 -0.93
C ILE A 187 7.00 6.91 -0.14
N ALA A 188 7.29 6.82 1.16
CA ALA A 188 7.49 7.99 2.02
C ALA A 188 8.76 8.78 1.65
N LYS A 189 9.82 8.10 1.19
CA LYS A 189 11.09 8.75 0.80
C LYS A 189 10.98 9.66 -0.42
N ASN A 190 9.93 9.53 -1.24
CA ASN A 190 9.72 10.29 -2.48
C ASN A 190 8.52 11.25 -2.47
N SER A 191 7.70 11.29 -1.43
CA SER A 191 6.48 12.10 -1.45
C SER A 191 6.67 13.37 -0.61
N LYS A 192 7.38 14.36 -1.15
CA LYS A 192 7.47 15.73 -0.60
C LYS A 192 6.10 16.23 -0.10
N GLY A 193 5.05 16.02 -0.89
CA GLY A 193 3.67 16.38 -0.53
C GLY A 193 3.10 15.60 0.65
N TYR A 194 3.41 14.30 0.79
CA TYR A 194 2.99 13.51 1.94
C TYR A 194 3.60 14.03 3.23
N ILE A 195 4.90 14.32 3.23
CA ILE A 195 5.60 14.83 4.42
C ILE A 195 5.05 16.21 4.80
N LYS A 196 4.81 17.10 3.81
CA LYS A 196 4.14 18.40 4.04
C LYS A 196 2.76 18.22 4.70
N ASN A 197 1.92 17.35 4.13
CA ASN A 197 0.58 17.09 4.64
C ASN A 197 0.61 16.48 6.05
N LEU A 198 1.58 15.61 6.32
CA LEU A 198 1.77 15.01 7.63
C LEU A 198 2.16 16.07 8.67
N LEU A 199 3.17 16.91 8.37
CA LEU A 199 3.57 18.03 9.23
C LEU A 199 2.38 18.95 9.52
N LEU A 200 1.63 19.32 8.48
CA LEU A 200 0.43 20.15 8.59
C LEU A 200 -0.64 19.50 9.48
N SER A 201 -0.86 18.19 9.33
CA SER A 201 -1.84 17.45 10.16
C SER A 201 -1.45 17.43 11.63
N TYR A 202 -0.17 17.29 11.97
CA TYR A 202 0.30 17.39 13.35
C TYR A 202 0.14 18.79 13.92
N ILE A 203 0.50 19.83 13.15
CA ILE A 203 0.34 21.22 13.57
C ILE A 203 -1.14 21.53 13.83
N LYS A 204 -2.05 21.07 12.95
CA LYS A 204 -3.51 21.19 13.14
C LYS A 204 -4.00 20.42 14.35
N LYS A 205 -3.53 19.18 14.54
CA LYS A 205 -3.96 18.29 15.63
C LYS A 205 -3.58 18.84 17.01
N TYR A 206 -2.38 19.36 17.16
CA TYR A 206 -1.88 19.85 18.45
C TYR A 206 -2.14 21.34 18.69
N GLY A 207 -2.62 22.07 17.68
CA GLY A 207 -2.92 23.50 17.74
C GLY A 207 -1.65 24.37 17.74
N SER A 208 -0.76 24.16 18.71
CA SER A 208 0.58 24.74 18.76
C SER A 208 1.61 23.68 19.13
N ILE A 209 2.60 23.45 18.29
CA ILE A 209 3.69 22.48 18.55
C ILE A 209 5.05 23.13 18.33
N SER A 210 6.01 22.84 19.20
CA SER A 210 7.38 23.34 19.01
C SER A 210 8.03 22.64 17.81
N GLY A 211 8.91 23.36 17.09
CA GLY A 211 9.70 22.75 16.03
C GLY A 211 10.54 21.55 16.51
N PHE A 212 10.96 21.58 17.78
CA PHE A 212 11.71 20.48 18.40
C PHE A 212 10.87 19.22 18.59
N GLN A 213 9.67 19.35 19.17
CA GLN A 213 8.74 18.22 19.35
C GLN A 213 8.32 17.62 18.01
N LEU A 214 8.02 18.47 17.02
CA LEU A 214 7.65 18.01 15.69
C LEU A 214 8.80 17.24 15.01
N LYS A 215 10.05 17.66 15.24
CA LYS A 215 11.25 16.95 14.79
C LYS A 215 11.42 15.60 15.48
N GLU A 216 11.20 15.52 16.79
CA GLU A 216 11.26 14.23 17.51
C GLU A 216 10.27 13.23 16.91
N ILE A 217 9.01 13.62 16.74
CA ILE A 217 7.98 12.72 16.19
C ILE A 217 8.32 12.29 14.75
N VAL A 218 8.54 13.23 13.84
CA VAL A 218 8.63 12.91 12.40
C VAL A 218 9.99 12.32 12.01
N VAL A 219 11.07 12.80 12.63
CA VAL A 219 12.44 12.41 12.26
C VAL A 219 12.97 11.31 13.16
N VAL A 220 12.80 11.42 14.48
CA VAL A 220 13.42 10.49 15.44
C VAL A 220 12.55 9.25 15.63
N GLU A 221 11.26 9.42 15.93
CA GLU A 221 10.35 8.30 16.19
C GLU A 221 9.94 7.59 14.90
N GLN A 222 9.52 8.35 13.88
CA GLN A 222 8.95 7.77 12.65
C GLN A 222 9.99 7.52 11.54
N GLY A 223 11.13 8.20 11.58
CA GLY A 223 12.19 8.04 10.56
C GLY A 223 11.74 8.34 9.13
N ILE A 224 10.76 9.24 8.94
CA ILE A 224 10.12 9.49 7.64
C ILE A 224 11.04 10.31 6.72
N CYS A 225 11.80 11.25 7.27
CA CYS A 225 12.69 12.11 6.49
C CYS A 225 13.98 12.45 7.25
N SER A 226 14.96 13.00 6.54
CA SER A 226 16.20 13.48 7.16
C SER A 226 15.97 14.80 7.90
N LYS A 227 16.84 15.13 8.88
CA LYS A 227 16.80 16.44 9.58
C LYS A 227 16.85 17.62 8.61
N SER A 228 17.67 17.56 7.56
CA SER A 228 17.77 18.64 6.56
C SER A 228 16.49 18.76 5.75
N THR A 229 15.89 17.64 5.33
CA THR A 229 14.61 17.62 4.62
C THR A 229 13.49 18.20 5.48
N PHE A 230 13.45 17.84 6.75
CA PHE A 230 12.47 18.34 7.71
C PHE A 230 12.46 19.87 7.80
N TYR A 231 13.62 20.50 8.02
CA TYR A 231 13.68 21.96 8.13
C TYR A 231 13.34 22.68 6.83
N ARG A 232 13.80 22.17 5.68
CA ARG A 232 13.43 22.71 4.36
C ARG A 232 11.92 22.68 4.14
N LEU A 233 11.26 21.57 4.47
CA LEU A 233 9.81 21.45 4.29
C LEU A 233 9.01 22.34 5.25
N LEU A 234 9.52 22.57 6.47
CA LEU A 234 8.94 23.53 7.40
C LEU A 234 9.05 24.96 6.90
N GLU A 235 10.21 25.35 6.35
CA GLU A 235 10.40 26.65 5.70
C GLU A 235 9.46 26.82 4.51
N GLU A 236 9.36 25.81 3.64
CA GLU A 236 8.40 25.87 2.53
C GLU A 236 6.94 25.97 2.99
N LEU A 237 6.54 25.30 4.08
CA LEU A 237 5.18 25.46 4.63
C LEU A 237 4.94 26.85 5.24
N GLU A 238 5.98 27.48 5.78
CA GLU A 238 5.95 28.87 6.27
C GLU A 238 5.82 29.85 5.09
N GLU A 239 6.52 29.59 3.98
CA GLU A 239 6.43 30.35 2.73
C GLU A 239 5.06 30.19 2.02
N ASP A 240 4.53 28.96 1.97
CA ASP A 240 3.21 28.64 1.39
C ASP A 240 2.03 29.24 2.21
N ALA A 241 2.33 29.91 3.34
CA ALA A 241 1.38 30.54 4.26
C ALA A 241 0.35 29.60 4.92
N ASP A 242 0.62 28.29 4.90
CA ASP A 242 -0.21 27.26 5.52
C ASP A 242 -0.10 27.26 7.06
N ILE A 243 1.05 27.67 7.58
CA ILE A 243 1.36 27.69 9.01
C ILE A 243 1.87 29.06 9.45
N GLY A 244 1.48 29.48 10.65
CA GLY A 244 2.02 30.66 11.33
C GLY A 244 3.11 30.27 12.32
N VAL A 245 4.08 31.16 12.52
CA VAL A 245 5.16 30.98 13.50
C VAL A 245 4.96 31.93 14.68
N MET A 246 4.91 31.37 15.88
CA MET A 246 4.89 32.10 17.15
C MET A 246 6.18 31.82 17.90
N LYS A 247 6.94 32.86 18.25
CA LYS A 247 8.12 32.69 19.11
C LYS A 247 7.70 32.69 20.57
N LYS A 248 8.01 31.61 21.29
CA LYS A 248 7.81 31.50 22.75
C LYS A 248 9.17 31.28 23.39
N GLY A 249 9.79 32.37 23.86
CA GLY A 249 11.17 32.34 24.36
C GLY A 249 12.19 32.09 23.24
N LYS A 250 13.03 31.06 23.38
CA LYS A 250 14.05 30.69 22.40
C LYS A 250 13.55 29.73 21.31
N GLU A 251 12.31 29.25 21.41
CA GLU A 251 11.76 28.23 20.51
C GLU A 251 10.70 28.81 19.57
N LYS A 252 10.71 28.30 18.32
CA LYS A 252 9.66 28.53 17.34
C LYS A 252 8.54 27.50 17.57
N HIS A 253 7.32 27.99 17.79
CA HIS A 253 6.10 27.20 17.77
C HIS A 253 5.36 27.42 16.45
N TYR A 254 4.85 26.34 15.88
CA TYR A 254 4.07 26.37 14.65
C TYR A 254 2.60 26.21 14.98
N VAL A 255 1.76 27.06 14.38
CA VAL A 255 0.31 27.11 14.58
C VAL A 255 -0.37 27.06 13.22
N ALA A 256 -1.44 26.29 13.07
CA ALA A 256 -2.19 26.27 11.82
C ALA A 256 -2.85 27.64 11.60
N LYS A 257 -2.57 28.29 10.47
CA LYS A 257 -3.28 29.52 10.12
C LYS A 257 -4.71 29.10 9.79
N ILE A 258 -5.65 29.46 10.66
CA ILE A 258 -7.07 29.31 10.33
C ILE A 258 -7.29 30.28 9.18
N VAL A 259 -7.26 29.78 7.95
CA VAL A 259 -7.75 30.51 6.80
C VAL A 259 -9.19 30.82 7.16
N ALA A 260 -9.44 32.06 7.58
CA ALA A 260 -10.78 32.55 7.80
C ALA A 260 -11.46 32.41 6.44
N GLU A 261 -12.19 31.30 6.29
CA GLU A 261 -12.91 30.92 5.10
C GLU A 261 -13.69 32.16 4.69
N THR A 262 -13.22 32.83 3.64
CA THR A 262 -13.81 34.07 3.16
C THR A 262 -15.20 33.69 2.69
N ARG A 263 -16.18 33.81 3.60
CA ARG A 263 -17.59 33.68 3.26
C ARG A 263 -17.80 34.63 2.09
N PRO A 264 -18.26 34.14 0.93
CA PRO A 264 -18.49 34.99 -0.22
C PRO A 264 -19.42 36.10 0.24
N ARG A 265 -18.97 37.36 0.13
CA ARG A 265 -19.76 38.54 0.45
C ARG A 265 -21.08 38.39 -0.31
N GLN A 266 -22.16 38.08 0.40
CA GLN A 266 -23.49 38.10 -0.16
C GLN A 266 -23.70 39.50 -0.73
N LYS A 267 -23.73 39.61 -2.07
CA LYS A 267 -24.06 40.85 -2.76
C LYS A 267 -25.46 41.24 -2.28
N LYS A 268 -25.54 42.29 -1.45
CA LYS A 268 -26.80 42.99 -1.17
C LYS A 268 -27.37 43.42 -2.52
N ARG A 269 -28.42 42.73 -2.97
CA ARG A 269 -29.29 43.23 -4.03
C ARG A 269 -29.92 44.52 -3.48
N LYS A 270 -29.63 45.63 -4.16
CA LYS A 270 -30.42 46.87 -4.05
C LYS A 270 -31.65 46.71 -4.92
#